data_AF-A0A3D4D7F5-F1
#
_entry.id   AF-A0A3D4D7F5-F1
#
_cell.length_a   1.000
_cell.length_b   1.000
_cell.length_c   1.000
_cell.angle_alpha   90.00
_cell.angle_beta   90.00
_cell.angle_gamma   90.00
#
_symmetry.space_group_name_H-M   'P 1'
#
loop_
_entity.id
_entity.type
_entity.pdbx_description
1 polymer ?
#
loop_
_entity_poly.entity_id
_entity_poly.type
_entity_poly.pdbx_seq_one_letter_code
_entity_poly.pdbx_strand_id
1 'polypeptide(L)'
;MRKVNLLRCDVARDASMQDLFSELRDTRVALSQAYARFNAVCAPELVDACVYEINAELSRYDYLLRQIKERSGEAVYKTCSEGVAKWG
;
A
#
# COMPACT_ATOMS: atom_id res chain seq x y z
N MET A 1 -26.78 8.67 -27.29
CA MET A 1 -26.68 8.60 -25.81
C MET A 1 -25.44 7.82 -25.28
N ARG A 2 -24.27 7.81 -25.96
CA ARG A 2 -23.11 7.01 -25.50
C ARG A 2 -22.00 7.80 -24.79
N LYS A 3 -21.90 9.12 -24.96
CA LYS A 3 -20.79 9.94 -24.41
C LYS A 3 -20.86 10.19 -22.90
N VAL A 4 -22.06 10.22 -22.30
CA VAL A 4 -22.24 10.50 -20.86
C VAL A 4 -21.69 9.38 -19.98
N ASN A 5 -21.71 8.13 -20.44
CA ASN A 5 -21.20 6.99 -19.67
C ASN A 5 -19.66 6.93 -19.61
N LEU A 6 -18.95 7.38 -20.65
CA LEU A 6 -17.47 7.40 -20.62
C LEU A 6 -16.95 8.44 -19.62
N LEU A 7 -17.47 9.66 -19.66
CA LEU A 7 -17.06 10.73 -18.74
C LEU A 7 -17.27 10.35 -17.27
N ARG A 8 -18.35 9.63 -16.97
CA ARG A 8 -18.64 9.15 -15.61
C ARG A 8 -17.66 8.05 -15.16
N CYS A 9 -17.22 7.18 -16.06
CA CYS A 9 -16.19 6.18 -15.77
C CYS A 9 -14.82 6.83 -15.56
N ASP A 10 -14.46 7.84 -16.34
CA ASP A 10 -13.18 8.54 -16.24
C ASP A 10 -13.08 9.31 -14.91
N VAL A 11 -14.12 10.09 -14.56
CA VAL A 11 -14.17 10.81 -13.28
C VAL A 11 -14.18 9.85 -12.08
N ALA A 12 -14.89 8.72 -12.16
CA ALA A 12 -14.88 7.71 -11.11
C ALA A 12 -13.51 7.04 -10.96
N ARG A 13 -12.79 6.80 -12.07
CA ARG A 13 -11.42 6.30 -12.06
C ARG A 13 -10.48 7.30 -11.39
N ASP A 14 -10.57 8.57 -11.75
CA ASP A 14 -9.73 9.64 -11.19
C ASP A 14 -9.96 9.81 -9.68
N ALA A 15 -11.22 9.84 -9.23
CA ALA A 15 -11.55 9.88 -7.81
C ALA A 15 -10.97 8.66 -7.08
N SER A 16 -11.14 7.46 -7.64
CA SER A 16 -10.58 6.24 -7.05
C SER A 16 -9.05 6.22 -6.99
N MET A 17 -8.37 6.90 -7.93
CA MET A 17 -6.91 7.05 -7.90
C MET A 17 -6.48 8.06 -6.84
N GLN A 18 -7.19 9.17 -6.69
CA GLN A 18 -6.93 10.15 -5.62
C GLN A 18 -7.08 9.51 -4.25
N ASP A 19 -8.12 8.70 -4.04
CA ASP A 19 -8.32 7.96 -2.80
C ASP A 19 -7.14 7.02 -2.50
N LEU A 20 -6.66 6.26 -3.50
CA LEU A 20 -5.49 5.39 -3.35
C LEU A 20 -4.22 6.17 -2.98
N PHE A 21 -3.98 7.33 -3.59
CA PHE A 21 -2.83 8.17 -3.25
C PHE A 21 -2.94 8.77 -1.85
N SER A 22 -4.15 9.15 -1.44
CA SER A 22 -4.42 9.61 -0.07
C SER A 22 -4.12 8.50 0.93
N GLU A 23 -4.65 7.30 0.69
CA GLU A 23 -4.43 6.15 1.55
C GLU A 23 -2.95 5.75 1.61
N LEU A 24 -2.23 5.84 0.49
CA LEU A 24 -0.79 5.58 0.43
C LEU A 24 0.00 6.59 1.29
N ARG A 25 -0.41 7.87 1.26
CA ARG A 25 0.20 8.90 2.11
C ARG A 25 -0.04 8.62 3.58
N ASP A 26 -1.27 8.27 3.96
CA ASP A 26 -1.63 7.95 5.35
C ASP A 26 -0.86 6.72 5.84
N THR A 27 -0.75 5.70 4.99
CA THR A 27 0.05 4.50 5.24
C THR A 27 1.52 4.84 5.48
N ARG A 28 2.12 5.75 4.70
CA ARG A 28 3.50 6.22 4.92
C ARG A 28 3.68 6.93 6.27
N VAL A 29 2.68 7.71 6.69
CA VAL A 29 2.69 8.37 8.00
C VAL A 29 2.60 7.33 9.11
N ALA A 30 1.68 6.36 9.01
CA ALA A 30 1.54 5.26 9.96
C ALA A 30 2.84 4.46 10.10
N LEU A 31 3.48 4.12 8.98
CA LEU A 31 4.80 3.47 8.93
C LEU A 31 5.86 4.26 9.69
N SER A 32 5.96 5.57 9.44
CA SER A 32 6.91 6.43 10.15
C SER A 32 6.66 6.45 11.66
N GLN A 33 5.39 6.44 12.07
CA GLN A 33 5.02 6.41 13.48
C GLN A 33 5.32 5.05 14.13
N ALA A 34 5.08 3.94 13.43
CA ALA A 34 5.38 2.59 13.91
C ALA A 34 6.89 2.41 14.10
N TYR A 35 7.72 2.90 13.17
CA TYR A 35 9.16 2.93 13.33
C TYR A 35 9.61 3.81 14.51
N ALA A 36 8.98 4.97 14.71
CA ALA A 36 9.28 5.81 15.86
C ALA A 36 8.96 5.11 17.19
N ARG A 37 7.82 4.39 17.27
CA ARG A 37 7.45 3.57 18.44
C ARG A 37 8.44 2.44 18.67
N PHE A 38 8.79 1.69 17.63
CA PHE A 38 9.79 0.62 17.71
C PHE A 38 11.11 1.10 18.32
N ASN A 39 11.58 2.28 17.89
CA ASN A 39 12.82 2.88 18.40
C ASN A 39 12.73 3.42 19.83
N ALA A 40 11.53 3.67 20.34
CA ALA A 40 11.30 4.26 21.67
C ALA A 40 11.02 3.20 22.76
N VAL A 41 10.68 1.98 22.36
CA VAL A 41 10.22 0.92 23.25
C VAL A 41 11.33 -0.10 23.52
N CYS A 42 11.45 -0.55 24.77
CA CYS A 42 12.42 -1.57 25.18
C CYS A 42 11.77 -2.86 25.72
N ALA A 43 10.47 -2.83 26.06
CA ALA A 43 9.77 -4.01 26.55
C ALA A 43 9.57 -5.02 25.41
N PRO A 44 9.97 -6.29 25.56
CA PRO A 44 10.02 -7.25 24.46
C PRO A 44 8.66 -7.47 23.79
N GLU A 45 7.59 -7.56 24.58
CA GLU A 45 6.23 -7.73 24.07
C GLU A 45 5.74 -6.53 23.24
N LEU A 46 6.20 -5.32 23.56
CA LEU A 46 5.86 -4.10 22.83
C LEU A 46 6.74 -3.93 21.59
N VAL A 47 7.99 -4.39 21.62
CA VAL A 47 8.87 -4.48 20.45
C VAL A 47 8.26 -5.43 19.42
N ASP A 48 7.85 -6.62 19.83
CA ASP A 48 7.18 -7.60 18.95
C ASP A 48 5.90 -7.02 18.34
N ALA A 49 5.08 -6.33 19.15
CA ALA A 49 3.90 -5.62 18.65
C ALA A 49 4.25 -4.59 17.56
N CYS A 50 5.32 -3.81 17.75
CA CYS A 50 5.79 -2.86 16.76
C CYS A 50 6.28 -3.55 15.47
N VAL A 51 6.91 -4.72 15.56
CA VAL A 51 7.32 -5.51 14.39
C VAL A 51 6.11 -5.96 13.57
N TYR A 52 5.07 -6.48 14.23
CA TYR A 52 3.82 -6.86 13.55
C TYR A 52 3.13 -5.66 12.90
N GLU A 53 3.12 -4.51 13.59
CA GLU A 53 2.55 -3.27 13.08
C GLU A 53 3.30 -2.77 11.83
N ILE A 54 4.64 -2.73 11.87
CA ILE A 54 5.47 -2.35 10.71
C ILE A 54 5.21 -3.28 9.52
N ASN A 55 5.16 -4.59 9.75
CA ASN A 55 4.91 -5.56 8.67
C ASN A 55 3.51 -5.42 8.06
N ALA A 56 2.50 -5.13 8.87
CA ALA A 56 1.15 -4.87 8.40
C ALA A 56 1.09 -3.63 7.51
N GLU A 57 1.72 -2.52 7.94
CA GLU A 57 1.75 -1.27 7.17
C GLU A 57 2.59 -1.40 5.89
N LEU A 58 3.71 -2.13 5.90
CA LEU A 58 4.48 -2.46 4.69
C LEU A 58 3.63 -3.25 3.69
N SER A 59 2.89 -4.26 4.17
CA SER A 59 2.01 -5.07 3.33
C SER A 59 0.90 -4.22 2.69
N ARG A 60 0.34 -3.27 3.45
CA ARG A 60 -0.64 -2.30 2.95
C ARG A 60 -0.04 -1.36 1.92
N TYR A 61 1.16 -0.84 2.18
CA TYR A 61 1.90 0.03 1.26
C TYR A 61 2.14 -0.66 -0.10
N ASP A 62 2.65 -1.89 -0.07
CA ASP A 62 2.90 -2.68 -1.28
C ASP A 62 1.61 -2.98 -2.06
N TYR A 63 0.53 -3.32 -1.35
CA TYR A 63 -0.79 -3.50 -1.96
C TYR A 63 -1.26 -2.23 -2.69
N LEU A 64 -1.17 -1.07 -2.05
CA LEU A 64 -1.59 0.21 -2.63
C LEU A 64 -0.75 0.57 -3.85
N LEU A 65 0.56 0.32 -3.82
CA LEU A 65 1.41 0.53 -4.99
C LEU A 65 1.01 -0.38 -6.17
N ARG A 66 0.65 -1.64 -5.93
CA ARG A 66 0.15 -2.52 -7.00
C ARG A 66 -1.18 -2.01 -7.56
N GLN A 67 -2.12 -1.60 -6.70
CA GLN A 67 -3.40 -1.04 -7.13
C GLN A 67 -3.23 0.21 -8.00
N ILE A 68 -2.31 1.11 -7.61
CA ILE A 68 -2.01 2.32 -8.38
C ILE A 68 -1.42 1.94 -9.75
N LYS A 69 -0.46 1.01 -9.80
CA LYS A 69 0.15 0.54 -11.07
C LYS A 69 -0.85 -0.15 -12.00
N GLU A 70 -1.73 -0.98 -11.44
CA GLU A 70 -2.79 -1.67 -12.20
C GLU A 70 -3.76 -0.65 -12.82
N ARG A 71 -4.07 0.43 -12.10
CA ARG A 71 -5.00 1.48 -12.53
C ARG A 71 -4.34 2.60 -13.35
N SER A 72 -3.03 2.80 -13.28
CA SER A 72 -2.30 3.74 -14.14
C SER A 72 -2.12 3.19 -15.56
N GLY A 73 -2.38 1.90 -15.79
CA GLY A 73 -2.19 1.25 -17.08
C GLY A 73 -0.74 0.85 -17.36
N GLU A 74 0.16 0.96 -16.36
CA GLU A 74 1.56 0.55 -16.47
C GLU A 74 1.79 -0.96 -16.23
N ALA A 75 0.76 -1.71 -15.82
CA ALA A 75 0.89 -3.10 -15.38
C ALA A 75 0.55 -4.14 -16.47
N VAL A 76 1.41 -4.35 -17.47
CA VAL A 76 1.53 -5.67 -18.15
C VAL A 76 2.97 -5.91 -18.61
N TYR A 77 3.91 -6.13 -17.68
CA TYR A 77 4.97 -7.14 -17.82
C TYR A 77 5.82 -7.14 -16.54
N LYS A 78 5.64 -8.14 -15.69
CA LYS A 78 6.74 -8.81 -14.99
C LYS A 78 6.14 -9.99 -14.24
N THR A 79 6.25 -11.11 -14.94
CA THR A 79 6.35 -12.48 -14.45
C THR A 79 6.60 -12.55 -12.95
N CYS A 80 5.71 -13.24 -12.22
CA CYS A 80 6.04 -13.85 -10.95
C CYS A 80 7.23 -14.80 -11.18
N SER A 81 8.43 -14.32 -10.96
CA SER A 81 9.57 -15.16 -10.62
C SER A 81 10.23 -14.57 -9.39
N GLU A 82 10.52 -15.48 -8.46
CA GLU A 82 11.48 -15.37 -7.37
C GLU A 82 10.96 -14.93 -5.99
N GLY A 83 11.06 -15.88 -5.05
CA GLY A 83 11.44 -15.54 -3.69
C GLY A 83 10.42 -15.81 -2.60
N VAL A 84 9.86 -17.03 -2.51
CA VAL A 84 9.41 -17.52 -1.19
C VAL A 84 10.66 -17.65 -0.32
N ALA A 85 10.93 -16.63 0.50
CA ALA A 85 11.94 -16.70 1.53
C ALA A 85 11.54 -17.81 2.51
N LYS A 86 12.33 -18.88 2.56
CA LYS A 86 12.28 -19.86 3.64
C LYS A 86 12.71 -19.15 4.92
N TRP A 87 11.83 -19.12 5.90
CA TRP A 87 12.24 -18.87 7.28
C TRP A 87 12.80 -20.18 7.84
N GLY A 88 13.97 -20.09 8.47
CA GLY A 88 14.76 -21.22 8.97
C GLY A 88 14.16 -21.92 10.16
#